data_AF-A0A6P2D6C4-F1
#
_entry.id   AF-A0A6P2D6C4-F1
#
_cell.length_a   1.000
_cell.length_b   1.000
_cell.length_c   1.000
_cell.angle_alpha   90.00
_cell.angle_beta   90.00
_cell.angle_gamma   90.00
#
_symmetry.space_group_name_H-M   'P 1'
#
loop_
_entity.id
_entity.type
_entity.pdbx_description
1 polymer ?
#
loop_
_entity_poly.entity_id
_entity_poly.type
_entity_poly.pdbx_seq_one_letter_code
_entity_poly.pdbx_strand_id
1 'polypeptide(L)'
;MVALASSAGGDRAPKSAPVYNPGDLVRLLTASTASPFVITDVIHVRRLHGEYVRYVIVSGTIELSVDPANVVLIGEAATQAGAPIACEPESAAAEPEVKPAPAPKAEPGSMIEWHTEQNPNPCSVSADGRFEVSQTVKGKSQVVTSDRWTGERMIGDSLFASEEWCEKRLAGFPLMWMTGRSGWAAEFFDSRFTVRQLPDSTTFESVDCRFHVSDPLRRARFETLEIAKKWCEVRAVCRIDGSGAKTTLNYVGPPDSLQS
;
A
#
# COMPACT_ATOMS: atom_id res chain seq x y z
N MET A 1 32.63 30.24 -0.91
CA MET A 1 31.22 30.69 -0.83
C MET A 1 30.43 29.69 -1.66
N VAL A 2 29.82 28.70 -1.01
CA VAL A 2 29.16 27.57 -1.68
C VAL A 2 27.71 27.95 -1.92
N ALA A 3 27.31 28.03 -3.18
CA ALA A 3 25.90 28.19 -3.57
C ALA A 3 25.30 26.79 -3.79
N LEU A 4 24.33 26.44 -2.94
CA LEU A 4 23.41 25.34 -3.16
C LEU A 4 22.53 25.66 -4.38
N ALA A 5 22.39 24.71 -5.30
CA ALA A 5 21.28 24.67 -6.24
C ALA A 5 20.48 23.39 -5.99
N SER A 6 19.32 23.57 -5.36
CA SER A 6 18.20 22.63 -5.42
C SER A 6 17.84 22.36 -6.88
N SER A 7 17.71 21.09 -7.24
CA SER A 7 17.02 20.67 -8.44
C SER A 7 15.82 19.83 -8.03
N ALA A 8 14.64 20.38 -8.30
CA ALA A 8 13.36 19.73 -8.20
C ALA A 8 13.27 18.61 -9.25
N GLY A 9 13.23 17.36 -8.80
CA GLY A 9 12.90 16.20 -9.63
C GLY A 9 11.40 15.99 -9.61
N GLY A 10 10.76 16.19 -10.76
CA GLY A 10 9.32 16.13 -10.94
C GLY A 10 8.68 14.75 -10.77
N ASP A 11 7.36 14.79 -10.81
CA ASP A 11 6.39 13.71 -10.90
C ASP A 11 6.95 12.41 -11.49
N ARG A 12 7.10 11.41 -10.62
CA ARG A 12 7.07 10.01 -11.03
C ARG A 12 6.00 9.32 -10.20
N ALA A 13 4.91 8.96 -10.87
CA ALA A 13 3.93 8.01 -10.35
C ALA A 13 4.67 6.78 -9.74
N PRO A 14 4.18 6.19 -8.64
CA PRO A 14 4.83 5.07 -8.01
C PRO A 14 4.95 3.90 -9.01
N LYS A 15 6.17 3.40 -9.20
CA LYS A 15 6.43 2.21 -10.02
C LYS A 15 5.66 1.02 -9.42
N SER A 16 4.95 0.33 -10.30
CA SER A 16 4.13 -0.86 -10.08
C SER A 16 4.80 -1.92 -9.20
N ALA A 17 3.98 -2.73 -8.52
CA ALA A 17 4.41 -3.96 -7.86
C ALA A 17 5.34 -4.79 -8.76
N PRO A 18 6.26 -5.61 -8.21
CA PRO A 18 7.13 -6.45 -9.03
C PRO A 18 6.26 -7.33 -9.94
N VAL A 19 6.37 -7.08 -11.25
CA VAL A 19 5.65 -7.81 -12.29
C VAL A 19 6.51 -9.02 -12.63
N TYR A 20 6.13 -10.18 -12.09
CA TYR A 20 6.66 -11.47 -12.50
C TYR A 20 5.98 -11.91 -13.78
N ASN A 21 6.68 -12.68 -14.61
CA ASN A 21 6.21 -13.11 -15.92
C ASN A 21 5.74 -14.57 -15.88
N PRO A 22 4.84 -14.97 -16.81
CA PRO A 22 4.61 -16.38 -17.09
C PRO A 22 5.93 -17.11 -17.36
N GLY A 23 6.12 -18.26 -16.71
CA GLY A 23 7.36 -19.05 -16.74
C GLY A 23 8.27 -18.84 -15.52
N ASP A 24 8.08 -17.77 -14.75
CA ASP A 24 8.88 -17.53 -13.54
C ASP A 24 8.60 -18.59 -12.47
N LEU A 25 9.67 -19.11 -11.87
CA LEU A 25 9.60 -20.01 -10.72
C LEU A 25 9.46 -19.19 -9.44
N VAL A 26 8.44 -19.52 -8.67
CA VAL A 26 8.06 -18.78 -7.47
C VAL A 26 7.74 -19.69 -6.30
N ARG A 27 7.85 -19.15 -5.08
CA ARG A 27 7.39 -19.76 -3.84
C ARG A 27 6.24 -18.97 -3.25
N LEU A 28 5.30 -19.70 -2.67
CA LEU A 28 4.24 -19.12 -1.85
C LEU A 28 4.74 -18.89 -0.42
N LEU A 29 4.50 -17.69 0.10
CA LEU A 29 4.80 -17.34 1.49
C LEU A 29 3.84 -17.99 2.50
N THR A 30 2.62 -18.32 2.05
CA THR A 30 1.54 -18.86 2.90
C THR A 30 1.46 -20.38 2.91
N ALA A 31 2.15 -21.05 1.98
CA ALA A 31 2.14 -22.51 1.89
C ALA A 31 3.41 -23.09 2.54
N SER A 32 3.24 -24.10 3.40
CA SER A 32 4.37 -24.84 3.98
C SER A 32 5.06 -25.79 2.98
N THR A 33 4.54 -25.87 1.75
CA THR A 33 5.07 -26.75 0.72
C THR A 33 6.38 -26.20 0.16
N ALA A 34 7.45 -26.98 0.28
CA ALA A 34 8.78 -26.62 -0.21
C ALA A 34 8.89 -26.57 -1.76
N SER A 35 7.89 -27.12 -2.45
CA SER A 35 7.86 -27.22 -3.91
C SER A 35 7.68 -25.85 -4.57
N PRO A 36 8.46 -25.55 -5.62
CA PRO A 36 8.26 -24.35 -6.41
C PRO A 36 6.95 -24.44 -7.20
N PHE A 37 6.39 -23.27 -7.51
CA PHE A 37 5.30 -23.09 -8.45
C PHE A 37 5.84 -22.34 -9.68
N VAL A 38 5.19 -22.53 -10.83
CA VAL A 38 5.46 -21.75 -12.04
C VAL A 38 4.29 -20.80 -12.24
N ILE A 39 4.55 -19.53 -12.52
CA ILE A 39 3.50 -18.60 -12.97
C ILE A 39 3.08 -19.03 -14.38
N THR A 40 1.80 -19.35 -14.59
CA THR A 40 1.26 -19.63 -15.93
C THR A 40 0.62 -18.40 -16.54
N ASP A 41 -0.04 -17.58 -15.72
CA ASP A 41 -0.76 -16.41 -16.19
C ASP A 41 -0.64 -15.23 -15.21
N VAL A 42 -0.64 -14.03 -15.77
CA VAL A 42 -0.66 -12.76 -15.06
C VAL A 42 -1.96 -12.06 -15.42
N ILE A 43 -2.90 -12.04 -14.48
CA ILE A 43 -4.23 -11.46 -14.70
C ILE A 43 -4.23 -10.03 -14.20
N HIS A 44 -4.40 -9.09 -15.12
CA HIS A 44 -4.58 -7.68 -14.83
C HIS A 44 -6.06 -7.39 -14.59
N VAL A 45 -6.42 -7.13 -13.33
CA VAL A 45 -7.78 -6.79 -12.91
C VAL A 45 -7.87 -5.28 -12.74
N ARG A 46 -8.53 -4.61 -13.67
CA ARG A 46 -8.85 -3.18 -13.53
C ARG A 46 -10.00 -3.01 -12.56
N ARG A 47 -9.78 -2.21 -11.51
CA ARG A 47 -10.80 -1.78 -10.54
C ARG A 47 -10.87 -0.25 -10.52
N LEU A 48 -11.92 0.29 -9.89
CA LEU A 48 -12.14 1.74 -9.78
C LEU A 48 -10.95 2.50 -9.14
N HIS A 49 -10.15 1.84 -8.31
CA HIS A 49 -9.00 2.44 -7.61
C HIS A 49 -7.63 2.12 -8.22
N GLY A 50 -7.59 1.46 -9.39
CA GLY A 50 -6.34 1.11 -10.07
C GLY A 50 -6.35 -0.30 -10.66
N GLU A 51 -5.22 -0.65 -11.27
CA GLU A 51 -5.00 -1.96 -11.85
C GLU A 51 -4.27 -2.85 -10.84
N TYR A 52 -4.84 -4.01 -10.51
CA TYR A 52 -4.24 -4.99 -9.62
C TYR A 52 -3.85 -6.24 -10.42
N VAL A 53 -2.75 -6.86 -10.02
CA VAL A 53 -2.26 -8.08 -10.66
C VAL A 53 -2.63 -9.28 -9.80
N ARG A 54 -3.05 -10.38 -10.41
CA ARG A 54 -3.11 -11.71 -9.79
C ARG A 54 -2.23 -12.67 -10.58
N TYR A 55 -1.54 -13.55 -9.87
CA TYR A 55 -0.79 -14.64 -10.50
C TYR A 55 -1.60 -15.92 -10.47
N VAL A 56 -1.70 -16.59 -11.61
CA VAL A 56 -2.07 -18.00 -11.67
C VAL A 56 -0.78 -18.80 -11.62
N ILE A 57 -0.68 -19.66 -10.63
CA ILE A 57 0.51 -20.46 -10.39
C ILE A 57 0.16 -21.94 -10.36
N VAL A 58 1.07 -22.77 -10.87
CA VAL A 58 0.86 -24.22 -10.99
C VAL A 58 2.02 -24.99 -10.37
N SER A 59 1.70 -26.07 -9.66
CA SER A 59 2.66 -27.09 -9.23
C SER A 59 2.03 -28.47 -9.33
N GLY A 60 2.48 -29.28 -10.30
CA GLY A 60 1.87 -30.57 -10.61
C GLY A 60 0.43 -30.41 -11.11
N THR A 61 -0.53 -31.00 -10.39
CA THR A 61 -1.97 -30.94 -10.72
C THR A 61 -2.71 -29.82 -9.98
N ILE A 62 -1.99 -28.97 -9.25
CA ILE A 62 -2.57 -27.90 -8.43
C ILE A 62 -2.38 -26.57 -9.15
N GLU A 63 -3.49 -25.87 -9.39
CA GLU A 63 -3.54 -24.52 -9.94
C GLU A 63 -4.14 -23.58 -8.89
N LEU A 64 -3.50 -22.43 -8.65
CA LEU A 64 -3.92 -21.46 -7.65
C LEU A 64 -3.89 -20.04 -8.23
N SER A 65 -4.92 -19.26 -7.94
CA SER A 65 -4.92 -17.81 -8.16
C SER A 65 -4.50 -17.11 -6.87
N VAL A 66 -3.39 -16.38 -6.90
CA VAL A 66 -2.77 -15.80 -5.71
C VAL A 66 -2.44 -14.32 -5.89
N ASP A 67 -2.48 -13.60 -4.77
CA ASP A 67 -2.05 -12.21 -4.71
C ASP A 67 -0.52 -12.11 -4.82
N PRO A 68 0.02 -11.14 -5.60
CA PRO A 68 1.45 -10.88 -5.71
C PRO A 68 2.19 -10.78 -4.38
N ALA A 69 1.54 -10.29 -3.33
CA ALA A 69 2.13 -10.16 -2.00
C ALA A 69 2.47 -11.51 -1.34
N ASN A 70 1.91 -12.61 -1.84
CA ASN A 70 2.16 -13.97 -1.34
C ASN A 70 3.19 -14.74 -2.16
N VAL A 71 3.78 -14.12 -3.19
CA VAL A 71 4.65 -14.78 -4.17
C VAL A 71 6.06 -14.20 -4.10
N VAL A 72 7.07 -15.07 -4.09
CA VAL A 72 8.48 -14.66 -4.13
C VAL A 72 9.21 -15.44 -5.21
N LEU A 73 9.99 -14.74 -6.04
CA LEU A 73 10.81 -15.34 -7.10
C LEU A 73 11.92 -16.25 -6.53
N ILE A 74 12.18 -17.36 -7.22
CA ILE A 74 13.31 -18.26 -6.96
C ILE A 74 14.33 -18.06 -8.09
N GLY A 75 15.53 -17.51 -7.80
CA GLY A 75 16.60 -17.34 -8.82
C GLY A 75 17.24 -18.70 -9.22
N GLU A 76 17.78 -18.91 -10.42
CA GLU A 76 18.20 -18.03 -11.54
C GLU A 76 17.75 -18.57 -12.92
N ALA A 77 17.42 -17.68 -13.87
CA ALA A 77 17.89 -17.78 -15.27
C ALA A 77 17.64 -16.47 -16.06
N ALA A 78 18.71 -15.96 -16.68
CA ALA A 78 18.75 -15.00 -17.79
C ALA A 78 17.85 -15.47 -18.96
N THR A 79 17.23 -14.66 -19.83
CA THR A 79 17.66 -13.53 -20.68
C THR A 79 16.32 -13.05 -21.34
N GLN A 80 16.02 -11.80 -21.71
CA GLN A 80 16.72 -10.94 -22.64
C GLN A 80 16.06 -9.55 -22.59
N ALA A 81 16.88 -8.51 -22.38
CA ALA A 81 16.46 -7.12 -22.51
C ALA A 81 16.21 -6.80 -23.99
N GLY A 82 14.99 -6.39 -24.33
CA GLY A 82 14.71 -5.68 -25.58
C GLY A 82 15.24 -4.26 -25.47
N ALA A 83 16.30 -3.96 -26.21
CA ALA A 83 16.91 -2.64 -26.29
C ALA A 83 15.93 -1.57 -26.83
N PRO A 84 16.02 -0.31 -26.37
CA PRO A 84 15.18 0.77 -26.88
C PRO A 84 15.66 1.22 -28.27
N ILE A 85 14.71 1.34 -29.21
CA ILE A 85 14.94 1.97 -30.52
C ILE A 85 15.05 3.49 -30.30
N ALA A 86 16.18 4.03 -30.73
CA ALA A 86 16.43 5.46 -30.83
C ALA A 86 15.56 6.09 -31.93
N CYS A 87 14.93 7.22 -31.62
CA CYS A 87 14.45 8.19 -32.60
C CYS A 87 14.58 9.59 -31.99
N GLU A 88 15.64 10.31 -32.35
CA GLU A 88 15.53 11.76 -32.56
C GLU A 88 14.87 11.98 -33.94
N PRO A 89 14.10 13.06 -34.12
CA PRO A 89 14.74 14.23 -34.74
C PRO A 89 14.28 15.61 -34.24
N GLU A 90 15.21 16.55 -34.38
CA GLU A 90 15.08 17.93 -34.87
C GLU A 90 14.08 18.93 -34.25
N SER A 91 14.67 19.87 -33.49
CA SER A 91 14.64 21.33 -33.68
C SER A 91 13.48 21.96 -34.49
N ALA A 92 12.65 22.77 -33.81
CA ALA A 92 12.00 23.93 -34.40
C ALA A 92 11.81 25.03 -33.33
N ALA A 93 12.16 26.26 -33.69
CA ALA A 93 12.03 27.47 -32.89
C ALA A 93 10.65 28.13 -33.04
N ALA A 94 10.10 28.70 -31.96
CA ALA A 94 9.20 29.88 -31.90
C ALA A 94 8.76 30.10 -30.43
N GLU A 95 9.19 31.18 -29.78
CA GLU A 95 8.48 32.44 -29.44
C GLU A 95 7.97 32.47 -27.98
N PRO A 96 8.07 33.61 -27.26
CA PRO A 96 7.83 33.68 -25.83
C PRO A 96 6.35 33.94 -25.49
N GLU A 97 5.67 32.98 -24.87
CA GLU A 97 4.33 33.18 -24.32
C GLU A 97 4.34 33.71 -22.88
N VAL A 98 3.41 34.63 -22.65
CA VAL A 98 3.17 35.44 -21.46
C VAL A 98 2.76 34.58 -20.26
N LYS A 99 3.42 34.77 -19.10
CA LYS A 99 3.04 34.16 -17.81
C LYS A 99 1.62 34.60 -17.38
N PRO A 100 0.66 33.68 -17.18
CA PRO A 100 -0.56 33.99 -16.44
C PRO A 100 -0.26 34.00 -14.93
N ALA A 101 -0.91 34.91 -14.21
CA ALA A 101 -0.88 34.99 -12.75
C ALA A 101 -1.42 33.69 -12.11
N PRO A 102 -0.95 33.31 -10.89
CA PRO A 102 -1.37 32.08 -10.24
C PRO A 102 -2.87 32.14 -9.90
N ALA A 103 -3.61 31.14 -10.37
CA ALA A 103 -4.99 30.92 -9.97
C ALA A 103 -5.07 30.65 -8.44
N PRO A 104 -6.15 31.05 -7.78
CA PRO A 104 -6.36 30.76 -6.36
C PRO A 104 -6.32 29.24 -6.13
N LYS A 105 -5.60 28.80 -5.08
CA LYS A 105 -5.57 27.40 -4.65
C LYS A 105 -7.01 26.93 -4.42
N ALA A 106 -7.50 26.06 -5.29
CA ALA A 106 -8.67 25.26 -4.99
C ALA A 106 -8.35 24.42 -3.75
N GLU A 107 -9.14 24.58 -2.70
CA GLU A 107 -9.14 23.62 -1.59
C GLU A 107 -9.50 22.26 -2.18
N PRO A 108 -8.74 21.19 -1.88
CA PRO A 108 -9.06 19.87 -2.41
C PRO A 108 -10.43 19.47 -1.85
N GLY A 109 -11.41 19.32 -2.75
CA GLY A 109 -12.70 18.73 -2.39
C GLY A 109 -12.47 17.35 -1.80
N SER A 110 -13.22 17.01 -0.77
CA SER A 110 -13.09 15.72 -0.10
C SER A 110 -13.26 14.59 -1.11
N MET A 111 -12.31 13.65 -1.16
CA MET A 111 -12.38 12.48 -2.05
C MET A 111 -13.38 11.42 -1.56
N ILE A 112 -13.87 11.56 -0.32
CA ILE A 112 -14.82 10.63 0.28
C ILE A 112 -16.21 11.25 0.20
N GLU A 113 -17.11 10.58 -0.52
CA GLU A 113 -18.53 10.91 -0.46
C GLU A 113 -19.11 10.38 0.85
N TRP A 114 -19.66 11.30 1.66
CA TRP A 114 -20.24 10.99 2.97
C TRP A 114 -21.76 10.96 2.92
N HIS A 115 -22.35 9.95 3.54
CA HIS A 115 -23.78 9.87 3.82
C HIS A 115 -24.02 9.97 5.32
N THR A 116 -24.89 10.88 5.74
CA THR A 116 -25.28 10.95 7.15
C THR A 116 -26.44 10.01 7.42
N GLU A 117 -26.21 8.99 8.24
CA GLU A 117 -27.27 8.14 8.77
C GLU A 117 -27.86 8.81 10.03
N GLN A 118 -29.16 9.12 9.99
CA GLN A 118 -29.88 9.64 11.13
C GLN A 118 -30.50 8.50 11.94
N ASN A 119 -29.74 7.87 12.83
CA ASN A 119 -30.31 6.88 13.77
C ASN A 119 -29.48 6.78 15.06
N PRO A 120 -30.11 6.69 16.24
CA PRO A 120 -30.16 7.70 17.32
C PRO A 120 -28.89 8.50 17.66
N ASN A 121 -27.70 8.14 17.15
CA ASN A 121 -26.49 8.98 17.15
C ASN A 121 -26.11 9.28 15.70
N PRO A 122 -26.06 10.56 15.26
CA PRO A 122 -25.68 10.88 13.89
C PRO A 122 -24.27 10.36 13.60
N CYS A 123 -24.16 9.54 12.55
CA CYS A 123 -22.88 9.11 12.00
C CYS A 123 -22.83 9.41 10.50
N SER A 124 -21.66 9.85 10.05
CA SER A 124 -21.34 9.98 8.62
C SER A 124 -20.63 8.70 8.20
N VAL A 125 -21.15 8.03 7.19
CA VAL A 125 -20.58 6.80 6.63
C VAL A 125 -20.15 7.10 5.20
N SER A 126 -18.96 6.65 4.79
CA SER A 126 -18.53 6.80 3.40
C SER A 126 -19.43 5.98 2.46
N ALA A 127 -19.55 6.38 1.19
CA ALA A 127 -20.40 5.70 0.20
C ALA A 127 -20.10 4.20 0.04
N ASP A 128 -18.84 3.79 0.22
CA ASP A 128 -18.39 2.41 0.20
C ASP A 128 -18.57 1.66 1.55
N GLY A 129 -19.11 2.34 2.56
CA GLY A 129 -19.28 1.80 3.91
C GLY A 129 -17.98 1.57 4.67
N ARG A 130 -16.83 2.03 4.15
CA ARG A 130 -15.52 1.84 4.76
C ARG A 130 -15.35 2.66 6.02
N PHE A 131 -15.58 3.96 5.93
CA PHE A 131 -15.35 4.88 7.01
C PHE A 131 -16.67 5.21 7.70
N GLU A 132 -16.65 5.24 9.02
CA GLU A 132 -17.73 5.74 9.84
C GLU A 132 -17.17 6.77 10.81
N VAL A 133 -17.76 7.96 10.80
CA VAL A 133 -17.43 9.07 11.68
C VAL A 133 -18.65 9.34 12.56
N SER A 134 -18.53 9.09 13.85
CA SER A 134 -19.61 9.27 14.84
C SER A 134 -19.21 10.31 15.87
N GLN A 135 -20.12 11.21 16.22
CA GLN A 135 -19.88 12.16 17.31
C GLN A 135 -20.40 11.59 18.63
N THR A 136 -19.55 11.59 19.66
CA THR A 136 -19.98 11.15 20.99
C THR A 136 -20.72 12.30 21.68
N VAL A 137 -22.04 12.17 21.88
CA VAL A 137 -22.88 13.25 22.43
C VAL A 137 -22.70 13.45 23.96
N LYS A 138 -21.92 12.61 24.64
CA LYS A 138 -21.76 12.68 26.11
C LYS A 138 -20.61 13.60 26.55
N GLY A 139 -20.84 14.91 26.46
CA GLY A 139 -20.14 15.94 27.25
C GLY A 139 -18.68 16.25 26.87
N LYS A 140 -18.11 15.56 25.88
CA LYS A 140 -16.84 15.92 25.24
C LYS A 140 -17.04 15.83 23.74
N SER A 141 -16.62 16.85 22.99
CA SER A 141 -16.67 16.92 21.52
C SER A 141 -15.69 15.94 20.87
N GLN A 142 -15.75 14.67 21.24
CA GLN A 142 -14.91 13.62 20.69
C GLN A 142 -15.61 12.99 19.50
N VAL A 143 -14.90 12.97 18.39
CA VAL A 143 -15.32 12.33 17.15
C VAL A 143 -14.63 10.98 17.09
N VAL A 144 -15.43 9.92 17.09
CA VAL A 144 -14.94 8.55 16.93
C VAL A 144 -15.07 8.19 15.48
N THR A 145 -13.92 7.97 14.86
CA THR A 145 -13.81 7.65 13.45
C THR A 145 -13.30 6.25 13.31
N SER A 146 -13.87 5.46 12.43
CA SER A 146 -13.53 4.07 12.26
C SER A 146 -13.39 3.70 10.81
N ASP A 147 -12.39 2.88 10.50
CA ASP A 147 -12.26 2.17 9.24
C ASP A 147 -12.85 0.78 9.48
N ARG A 148 -14.13 0.61 9.13
CA ARG A 148 -14.92 -0.63 9.32
C ARG A 148 -14.29 -1.83 8.60
N TRP A 149 -13.49 -1.59 7.57
CA TRP A 149 -12.80 -2.65 6.85
C TRP A 149 -11.63 -3.19 7.68
N THR A 150 -10.78 -2.32 8.22
CA THR A 150 -9.64 -2.78 9.03
C THR A 150 -9.98 -2.98 10.51
N GLY A 151 -11.14 -2.51 10.97
CA GLY A 151 -11.55 -2.49 12.37
C GLY A 151 -10.86 -1.40 13.19
N GLU A 152 -10.08 -0.53 12.55
CA GLU A 152 -9.37 0.56 13.22
C GLU A 152 -10.30 1.66 13.68
N ARG A 153 -9.91 2.34 14.77
CA ARG A 153 -10.63 3.47 15.32
C ARG A 153 -9.66 4.57 15.72
N MET A 154 -10.03 5.81 15.43
CA MET A 154 -9.37 7.02 15.88
C MET A 154 -10.37 7.84 16.69
N ILE A 155 -9.92 8.44 17.79
CA ILE A 155 -10.70 9.39 18.58
C ILE A 155 -10.05 10.76 18.37
N GLY A 156 -10.71 11.60 17.59
CA GLY A 156 -10.25 12.94 17.28
C GLY A 156 -11.05 14.00 18.04
N ASP A 157 -10.47 15.19 18.15
CA ASP A 157 -11.13 16.35 18.78
C ASP A 157 -12.01 17.14 17.80
N SER A 158 -12.03 16.76 16.51
CA SER A 158 -12.83 17.42 15.48
C SER A 158 -13.24 16.49 14.34
N LEU A 159 -14.31 16.88 13.64
CA LEU A 159 -14.79 16.19 12.44
C LEU A 159 -13.77 16.33 11.30
N PHE A 160 -13.14 17.50 11.17
CA PHE A 160 -12.12 17.75 10.15
C PHE A 160 -10.92 16.81 10.28
N ALA A 161 -10.37 16.63 11.49
CA ALA A 161 -9.25 15.70 11.71
C ALA A 161 -9.64 14.25 11.41
N SER A 162 -10.91 13.92 11.63
CA SER A 162 -11.49 12.61 11.34
C SER A 162 -11.64 12.34 9.85
N GLU A 163 -12.17 13.31 9.10
CA GLU A 163 -12.29 13.24 7.64
C GLU A 163 -10.91 13.22 6.98
N GLU A 164 -9.99 14.08 7.43
CA GLU A 164 -8.60 14.09 6.95
C GLU A 164 -7.92 12.73 7.19
N TRP A 165 -8.16 12.11 8.35
CA TRP A 165 -7.65 10.76 8.61
C TRP A 165 -8.24 9.72 7.66
N CYS A 166 -9.53 9.77 7.37
CA CYS A 166 -10.17 8.86 6.42
C CYS A 166 -9.62 9.08 5.00
N GLU A 167 -9.45 10.32 4.57
CA GLU A 167 -8.87 10.64 3.26
C GLU A 167 -7.43 10.17 3.15
N LYS A 168 -6.65 10.37 4.22
CA LYS A 168 -5.29 9.85 4.28
C LYS A 168 -5.28 8.33 4.15
N ARG A 169 -6.21 7.65 4.84
CA ARG A 169 -6.37 6.19 4.74
C ARG A 169 -6.86 5.73 3.36
N LEU A 170 -7.72 6.50 2.70
CA LEU A 170 -8.20 6.22 1.36
C LEU A 170 -7.09 6.38 0.32
N ALA A 171 -6.32 7.47 0.41
CA ALA A 171 -5.18 7.75 -0.45
C ALA A 171 -3.97 6.82 -0.20
N GLY A 172 -4.13 5.83 0.69
CA GLY A 172 -3.09 4.86 1.03
C GLY A 172 -1.87 5.53 1.65
N PHE A 173 -2.08 6.53 2.52
CA PHE A 173 -1.00 7.35 3.06
C PHE A 173 0.15 6.47 3.50
N PRO A 174 1.36 6.71 2.95
CA PRO A 174 2.53 5.95 3.32
C PRO A 174 2.73 6.10 4.83
N LEU A 175 3.15 5.00 5.43
CA LEU A 175 3.56 4.98 6.83
C LEU A 175 4.56 6.12 7.07
N MET A 176 4.37 6.91 8.14
CA MET A 176 5.32 7.97 8.47
C MET A 176 6.60 7.34 9.03
N TRP A 177 7.64 7.28 8.20
CA TRP A 177 8.91 6.66 8.57
C TRP A 177 9.82 7.64 9.32
N MET A 178 10.21 7.24 10.53
CA MET A 178 11.26 7.86 11.32
C MET A 178 12.55 7.05 11.19
N THR A 179 13.67 7.74 10.94
CA THR A 179 15.00 7.11 10.91
C THR A 179 15.59 7.06 12.32
N GLY A 180 16.08 5.90 12.74
CA GLY A 180 16.73 5.66 14.03
C GLY A 180 18.01 4.84 13.89
N ARG A 181 18.67 4.54 15.02
CA ARG A 181 19.97 3.83 15.04
C ARG A 181 19.91 2.42 14.45
N SER A 182 18.74 1.78 14.50
CA SER A 182 18.50 0.40 14.07
C SER A 182 17.80 0.29 12.71
N GLY A 183 17.71 1.39 11.95
CA GLY A 183 16.98 1.45 10.68
C GLY A 183 15.82 2.43 10.73
N TRP A 184 14.71 2.06 10.10
CA TRP A 184 13.53 2.90 9.95
C TRP A 184 12.37 2.29 10.74
N ALA A 185 11.58 3.13 11.38
CA ALA A 185 10.38 2.72 12.09
C ALA A 185 9.23 3.62 11.69
N ALA A 186 8.05 3.05 11.53
CA ALA A 186 6.82 3.82 11.42
C ALA A 186 5.87 3.36 12.51
N GLU A 187 5.29 4.35 13.19
CA GLU A 187 4.19 4.12 14.11
C GLU A 187 2.89 4.25 13.33
N PHE A 188 2.01 3.30 13.55
CA PHE A 188 0.70 3.24 12.95
C PHE A 188 -0.29 2.83 14.04
N PHE A 189 -0.86 3.83 14.71
CA PHE A 189 -1.63 3.65 15.94
C PHE A 189 -0.85 2.88 17.01
N ASP A 190 -1.46 1.84 17.60
CA ASP A 190 -0.87 0.95 18.59
C ASP A 190 0.08 -0.09 17.95
N SER A 191 0.31 0.01 16.65
CA SER A 191 1.17 -0.90 15.89
C SER A 191 2.45 -0.21 15.47
N ARG A 192 3.51 -1.00 15.36
CA ARG A 192 4.82 -0.54 14.91
C ARG A 192 5.32 -1.38 13.76
N PHE A 193 5.77 -0.71 12.71
CA PHE A 193 6.46 -1.33 11.59
C PHE A 193 7.92 -0.91 11.63
N THR A 194 8.83 -1.84 11.38
CA THR A 194 10.26 -1.51 11.30
C THR A 194 10.88 -2.10 10.05
N VAL A 195 11.78 -1.36 9.44
CA VAL A 195 12.66 -1.84 8.38
C VAL A 195 14.09 -1.67 8.86
N ARG A 196 14.90 -2.72 8.76
CA ARG A 196 16.32 -2.66 9.12
C ARG A 196 17.17 -3.25 8.02
N GLN A 197 18.32 -2.64 7.76
CA GLN A 197 19.33 -3.24 6.88
C GLN A 197 19.98 -4.41 7.62
N LEU A 198 20.15 -5.55 6.94
CA LEU A 198 20.81 -6.72 7.50
C LEU A 198 22.35 -6.58 7.40
N PRO A 199 23.13 -7.33 8.20
CA PRO A 199 24.59 -7.22 8.22
C PRO A 199 25.27 -7.56 6.90
N ASP A 200 24.59 -8.28 6.00
CA ASP A 200 25.06 -8.57 4.64
C ASP A 200 25.04 -7.34 3.72
N SER A 201 24.52 -6.21 4.20
CA SER A 201 24.45 -4.89 3.56
C SER A 201 23.61 -4.79 2.29
N THR A 202 23.23 -5.90 1.68
CA THR A 202 22.48 -5.95 0.42
C THR A 202 20.99 -6.17 0.62
N THR A 203 20.55 -6.54 1.82
CA THR A 203 19.14 -6.85 2.08
C THR A 203 18.55 -6.05 3.25
N PHE A 204 17.25 -5.86 3.19
CA PHE A 204 16.42 -5.18 4.19
C PHE A 204 15.41 -6.17 4.75
N GLU A 205 15.23 -6.16 6.08
CA GLU A 205 14.20 -6.93 6.76
C GLU A 205 13.10 -5.99 7.26
N SER A 206 11.88 -6.25 6.80
CA SER A 206 10.67 -5.62 7.31
C SER A 206 10.07 -6.46 8.44
N VAL A 207 9.52 -5.79 9.45
CA VAL A 207 8.92 -6.41 10.63
C VAL A 207 7.59 -5.74 10.92
N ASP A 208 6.54 -6.56 11.00
CA ASP A 208 5.21 -6.19 11.45
C ASP A 208 5.07 -6.55 12.93
N CYS A 209 5.20 -5.56 13.83
CA CYS A 209 5.22 -5.82 15.27
C CYS A 209 3.87 -6.23 15.85
N ARG A 210 2.79 -6.25 15.06
CA ARG A 210 1.49 -6.81 15.48
C ARG A 210 1.56 -8.32 15.73
N PHE A 211 2.55 -8.98 15.12
CA PHE A 211 2.72 -10.42 15.22
C PHE A 211 3.70 -10.83 16.33
N HIS A 212 3.44 -11.97 16.96
CA HIS A 212 4.35 -12.56 17.94
C HIS A 212 5.73 -12.84 17.33
N VAL A 213 6.79 -12.84 18.14
CA VAL A 213 8.18 -12.92 17.64
C VAL A 213 8.48 -14.20 16.86
N SER A 214 7.75 -15.27 17.15
CA SER A 214 7.84 -16.58 16.52
C SER A 214 6.90 -16.75 15.31
N ASP A 215 6.06 -15.76 15.01
CA ASP A 215 5.10 -15.88 13.92
C ASP A 215 5.81 -15.74 12.56
N PRO A 216 5.63 -16.69 11.62
CA PRO A 216 6.28 -16.64 10.32
C PRO A 216 5.89 -15.41 9.50
N LEU A 217 4.68 -14.88 9.70
CA LEU A 217 4.21 -13.69 9.01
C LEU A 217 4.87 -12.43 9.57
N ARG A 218 5.55 -12.46 10.71
CA ARG A 218 6.09 -11.24 11.33
C ARG A 218 7.14 -10.55 10.46
N ARG A 219 7.90 -11.29 9.64
CA ARG A 219 9.09 -10.76 8.96
C ARG A 219 9.11 -11.11 7.49
N ALA A 220 9.63 -10.20 6.68
CA ALA A 220 9.94 -10.45 5.28
C ALA A 220 11.25 -9.74 4.89
N ARG A 221 11.94 -10.23 3.86
CA ARG A 221 13.22 -9.70 3.40
C ARG A 221 13.12 -9.22 1.95
N PHE A 222 13.82 -8.14 1.65
CA PHE A 222 13.77 -7.45 0.37
C PHE A 222 15.14 -6.91 -0.02
N GLU A 223 15.36 -6.72 -1.32
CA GLU A 223 16.61 -6.20 -1.88
C GLU A 223 16.75 -4.69 -1.73
N THR A 224 15.62 -3.96 -1.63
CA THR A 224 15.61 -2.50 -1.55
C THR A 224 14.81 -2.00 -0.36
N LEU A 225 15.20 -0.83 0.14
CA LEU A 225 14.51 -0.14 1.24
C LEU A 225 13.08 0.22 0.85
N GLU A 226 12.87 0.64 -0.38
CA GLU A 226 11.58 1.07 -0.92
C GLU A 226 10.57 -0.08 -0.90
N ILE A 227 10.97 -1.27 -1.39
CA ILE A 227 10.10 -2.45 -1.39
C ILE A 227 9.82 -2.90 0.05
N ALA A 228 10.83 -2.88 0.92
CA ALA A 228 10.68 -3.20 2.33
C ALA A 228 9.66 -2.30 3.04
N LYS A 229 9.72 -0.98 2.81
CA LYS A 229 8.74 -0.02 3.33
C LYS A 229 7.35 -0.26 2.74
N LYS A 230 7.27 -0.53 1.43
CA LYS A 230 5.98 -0.76 0.77
C LYS A 230 5.26 -1.99 1.29
N TRP A 231 5.99 -3.06 1.58
CA TRP A 231 5.42 -4.25 2.23
C TRP A 231 4.80 -3.92 3.60
N CYS A 232 5.45 -3.09 4.40
CA CYS A 232 4.89 -2.64 5.69
C CYS A 232 3.61 -1.81 5.50
N GLU A 233 3.57 -0.93 4.48
CA GLU A 233 2.37 -0.14 4.16
C GLU A 233 1.18 -1.01 3.75
N VAL A 234 1.40 -2.00 2.87
CA VAL A 234 0.35 -2.95 2.47
C VAL A 234 -0.14 -3.73 3.69
N ARG A 235 0.77 -4.13 4.58
CA ARG A 235 0.35 -4.86 5.78
C ARG A 235 -0.36 -3.99 6.79
N ALA A 236 -0.02 -2.71 6.90
CA ALA A 236 -0.71 -1.78 7.77
C ALA A 236 -2.21 -1.66 7.45
N VAL A 237 -2.64 -1.99 6.23
CA VAL A 237 -4.07 -2.03 5.85
C VAL A 237 -4.68 -3.44 5.92
N CYS A 238 -3.89 -4.50 6.14
CA CYS A 238 -4.43 -5.84 6.29
C CYS A 238 -5.02 -6.07 7.69
N ARG A 239 -6.17 -6.75 7.74
CA ARG A 239 -6.74 -7.28 8.98
C ARG A 239 -6.08 -8.60 9.32
N ILE A 240 -5.80 -8.77 10.61
CA ILE A 240 -5.25 -10.00 11.17
C ILE A 240 -6.41 -10.78 11.76
N ASP A 241 -6.75 -11.92 11.16
CA ASP A 241 -7.77 -12.82 11.65
C ASP A 241 -7.14 -14.07 12.26
N GLY A 242 -7.62 -14.49 13.43
CA GLY A 242 -7.11 -15.65 14.15
C GLY A 242 -5.95 -15.33 15.11
N SER A 243 -5.32 -16.38 15.66
CA SER A 243 -4.16 -16.25 16.54
C SER A 243 -3.20 -17.44 16.39
N GLY A 244 -1.92 -17.19 16.67
CA GLY A 244 -0.87 -18.21 16.63
C GLY A 244 -0.72 -18.86 15.25
N ALA A 245 -0.73 -20.19 15.20
CA ALA A 245 -0.57 -20.95 13.96
C ALA A 245 -1.73 -20.81 12.96
N LYS A 246 -2.87 -20.23 13.37
CA LYS A 246 -4.04 -20.01 12.52
C LYS A 246 -4.19 -18.54 12.08
N THR A 247 -3.15 -17.73 12.26
CA THR A 247 -3.20 -16.33 11.89
C THR A 247 -3.24 -16.19 10.38
N THR A 248 -4.22 -15.45 9.88
CA THR A 248 -4.39 -15.13 8.47
C THR A 248 -4.36 -13.63 8.27
N LEU A 249 -3.74 -13.18 7.18
CA LEU A 249 -3.77 -11.80 6.73
C LEU A 249 -4.77 -11.70 5.62
N ASN A 250 -5.86 -11.00 5.90
CA ASN A 250 -6.83 -10.66 4.88
C ASN A 250 -6.58 -9.22 4.49
N TYR A 251 -6.19 -9.02 3.23
CA TYR A 251 -6.18 -7.69 2.65
C TYR A 251 -7.63 -7.21 2.62
N VAL A 252 -7.94 -6.21 3.44
CA VAL A 252 -9.28 -5.65 3.43
C VAL A 252 -9.33 -4.53 2.39
N GLY A 253 -9.44 -4.96 1.14
CA GLY A 253 -9.89 -4.09 0.06
C GLY A 253 -11.41 -3.92 0.10
N PRO A 254 -12.00 -3.15 -0.82
CA PRO A 254 -13.44 -2.97 -0.88
C PRO A 254 -14.17 -4.30 -0.96
N PRO A 255 -15.29 -4.48 -0.24
CA PRO A 255 -16.09 -5.69 -0.37
C PRO A 255 -16.54 -5.84 -1.83
N ASP A 256 -16.50 -7.06 -2.35
CA ASP A 256 -16.88 -7.36 -3.74
C ASP A 256 -18.35 -7.00 -4.05
N SER A 257 -19.18 -6.71 -3.04
CA SER A 257 -20.57 -6.27 -3.16
C SER A 257 -20.78 -4.87 -3.74
N LEU A 258 -19.71 -4.11 -3.99
CA LEU A 258 -19.75 -2.81 -4.68
C LEU A 258 -19.35 -2.92 -6.17
N GLN A 259 -19.29 -4.15 -6.72
CA GLN A 259 -18.92 -4.42 -8.12
C GLN A 259 -20.11 -4.70 -9.06
N SER A 260 -21.34 -4.41 -8.63
CA SER A 260 -22.55 -4.55 -9.47
C SER A 260 -23.01 -3.22 -10.04
#